data_AF-A0A5A9GTH2-F1
#
_entry.id   AF-A0A5A9GTH2-F1
#
_cell.length_a   1.000
_cell.length_b   1.000
_cell.length_c   1.000
_cell.angle_alpha   90.00
_cell.angle_beta   90.00
_cell.angle_gamma   90.00
#
_symmetry.space_group_name_H-M   'P 1'
#
loop_
_entity.id
_entity.type
_entity.pdbx_description
1 polymer ?
#
loop_
_entity_poly.entity_id
_entity_poly.type
_entity_poly.pdbx_seq_one_letter_code
_entity_poly.pdbx_strand_id
1 'polypeptide(L)'
;MADHPTVEQAGWDWLEASPPCGSDNATASEGDPAPSFARCFAGNDGVRVLAVLRAMTLDRALGPDAPEAALRHLEGQRQLVATILALVTRGRTG
;
A
#
# COMPACT_ATOMS: atom_id res chain seq x y z
N MET A 1 5.52 -3.72 -51.46
CA MET A 1 6.06 -4.51 -50.34
C MET A 1 6.63 -3.50 -49.37
N ALA A 2 5.80 -2.98 -48.47
CA ALA A 2 6.17 -1.95 -47.51
C ALA A 2 6.07 -2.58 -46.12
N ASP A 3 7.22 -2.70 -45.46
CA ASP A 3 7.35 -3.19 -44.10
C ASP A 3 6.68 -2.21 -43.14
N HIS A 4 5.69 -2.69 -42.39
CA HIS A 4 5.21 -2.00 -41.20
C HIS A 4 6.02 -2.51 -39.99
N PRO A 5 6.73 -1.64 -39.25
CA PRO A 5 7.38 -2.05 -38.03
C PRO A 5 6.31 -2.44 -37.00
N THR A 6 6.35 -3.69 -36.57
CA THR A 6 5.55 -4.21 -35.46
C THR A 6 6.06 -3.54 -34.20
N VAL A 7 5.42 -2.45 -33.78
CA VAL A 7 5.67 -1.87 -32.47
C VAL A 7 5.00 -2.80 -31.47
N GLU A 8 5.76 -3.76 -30.94
CA GLU A 8 5.44 -4.48 -29.71
C GLU A 8 5.47 -3.46 -28.56
N GLN A 9 4.42 -2.66 -28.46
CA GLN A 9 4.19 -1.80 -27.31
C GLN A 9 3.79 -2.73 -26.17
N ALA A 10 4.72 -2.94 -25.25
CA ALA A 10 4.65 -3.98 -24.24
C ALA A 10 3.41 -3.81 -23.36
N GLY A 11 2.60 -4.87 -23.22
CA GLY A 11 1.38 -4.89 -22.41
C GLY A 11 1.59 -4.68 -20.90
N TRP A 12 2.82 -4.36 -20.50
CA TRP A 12 3.27 -4.17 -19.11
C TRP A 12 3.69 -2.73 -18.79
N ASP A 13 3.71 -1.83 -19.78
CA ASP A 13 4.13 -0.43 -19.59
C ASP A 13 3.27 0.33 -18.57
N TRP A 14 2.01 -0.08 -18.40
CA TRP A 14 1.08 0.51 -17.42
C TRP A 14 1.38 0.09 -15.97
N LEU A 15 2.12 -0.99 -15.72
CA LEU A 15 2.62 -1.34 -14.38
C LEU A 15 3.79 -0.45 -13.97
N GLU A 16 4.60 -0.02 -14.93
CA GLU A 16 5.76 0.84 -14.70
C GLU A 16 5.45 2.34 -14.76
N ALA A 17 4.22 2.70 -15.17
CA ALA A 17 3.71 4.06 -15.11
C ALA A 17 3.61 4.52 -13.64
N SER A 18 4.72 5.01 -13.10
CA SER A 18 4.71 5.78 -11.85
C SER A 18 3.80 6.99 -12.07
N PRO A 19 2.79 7.22 -11.22
CA PRO A 19 1.94 8.38 -11.35
C PRO A 19 2.82 9.64 -11.28
N PRO A 20 2.52 10.70 -12.07
CA PRO A 20 3.26 11.94 -11.98
C PRO A 20 3.19 12.44 -10.54
N CYS A 21 4.35 12.57 -9.90
CA CYS A 21 4.50 13.24 -8.61
C CYS A 21 4.06 14.70 -8.77
N GLY A 22 2.77 14.95 -8.59
CA GLY A 22 2.20 16.29 -8.50
C GLY A 22 2.65 16.94 -7.20
N SER A 23 3.65 17.81 -7.31
CA SER A 23 3.97 18.79 -6.29
C SER A 23 3.03 19.98 -6.45
N ASP A 24 2.07 20.15 -5.55
CA ASP A 24 1.42 21.45 -5.31
C ASP A 24 1.19 21.62 -3.80
N ASN A 25 2.03 22.47 -3.20
CA ASN A 25 2.00 22.84 -1.80
C ASN A 25 1.19 24.14 -1.65
N ALA A 26 -0.10 24.05 -1.30
CA ALA A 26 -0.89 25.23 -0.93
C ALA A 26 -2.19 24.95 -0.15
N THR A 27 -2.18 24.08 0.89
CA THR A 27 -3.15 24.12 2.01
C THR A 27 -2.62 23.33 3.22
N ALA A 28 -2.01 24.00 4.20
CA ALA A 28 -1.64 23.33 5.46
C ALA A 28 -2.89 23.10 6.33
N SER A 29 -3.66 22.05 6.02
CA SER A 29 -4.35 21.11 6.92
C SER A 29 -5.44 20.27 6.22
N GLU A 30 -5.22 19.88 4.96
CA GLU A 30 -5.67 18.58 4.42
C GLU A 30 -4.45 17.82 3.88
N GLY A 31 -3.31 18.02 4.57
CA GLY A 31 -2.00 17.57 4.15
C GLY A 31 -1.83 16.06 4.24
N ASP A 32 -0.74 15.59 3.62
CA ASP A 32 -0.33 14.19 3.66
C ASP A 32 -0.59 13.56 5.04
N PRO A 33 -1.40 12.49 5.15
CA PRO A 33 -1.67 11.87 6.45
C PRO A 33 -0.44 11.19 7.07
N ALA A 34 0.61 10.92 6.29
CA ALA A 34 1.77 10.14 6.73
C ALA A 34 2.44 10.62 8.04
N PRO A 35 2.67 11.93 8.28
CA PRO A 35 3.23 12.40 9.55
C PRO A 35 2.32 12.11 10.75
N SER A 36 1.00 12.15 10.57
CA SER A 36 0.04 11.80 11.63
C SER A 36 0.11 10.31 11.94
N PHE A 37 0.17 9.44 10.93
CA PHE A 37 0.36 8.00 11.11
C PHE A 37 1.69 7.70 11.81
N ALA A 38 2.79 8.33 11.37
CA ALA A 38 4.09 8.16 11.98
C ALA A 38 4.09 8.53 13.48
N ARG A 39 3.47 9.66 13.85
CA ARG A 39 3.32 10.08 15.25
C ARG A 39 2.44 9.12 16.05
N CYS A 40 1.28 8.72 15.53
CA CYS A 40 0.37 7.79 16.22
C CYS A 40 1.04 6.45 16.55
N PHE A 41 1.91 5.96 15.67
CA PHE A 41 2.59 4.67 15.82
C PHE A 41 4.07 4.77 16.24
N ALA A 42 4.50 5.92 16.80
CA ALA A 42 5.88 6.11 17.26
C ALA A 42 6.16 5.48 18.63
N GLY A 43 5.14 5.41 19.50
CA GLY A 43 5.27 4.88 20.86
C GLY A 43 5.25 3.35 20.94
N ASN A 44 5.61 2.82 22.11
CA ASN A 44 5.62 1.37 22.38
C ASN A 44 4.26 0.70 22.13
N ASP A 45 3.17 1.38 22.50
CA ASP A 45 1.82 0.88 22.24
C ASP A 45 1.49 0.87 20.75
N GLY A 46 1.93 1.89 20.01
CA GLY A 46 1.81 1.94 18.56
C GLY A 46 2.53 0.78 17.88
N VAL A 47 3.74 0.46 18.32
CA VAL A 47 4.49 -0.71 17.84
C VAL A 47 3.75 -2.02 18.15
N ARG A 48 3.18 -2.16 19.35
CA ARG A 48 2.36 -3.32 19.72
C ARG A 48 1.12 -3.46 18.85
N VAL A 49 0.41 -2.37 18.57
CA VAL A 49 -0.75 -2.36 17.69
C VAL A 49 -0.36 -2.80 16.27
N LEU A 50 0.72 -2.26 15.71
CA LEU A 50 1.19 -2.66 14.38
C LEU A 50 1.57 -4.15 14.32
N ALA A 51 2.20 -4.68 15.37
CA ALA A 51 2.52 -6.11 15.46
C ALA A 51 1.27 -6.99 15.49
N VAL A 52 0.24 -6.59 16.26
CA VAL A 52 -1.05 -7.30 16.31
C VAL A 52 -1.76 -7.26 14.95
N LEU A 53 -1.83 -6.09 14.31
CA LEU A 53 -2.43 -5.95 12.98
C LEU A 53 -1.75 -6.85 11.94
N ARG A 54 -0.41 -6.90 11.98
CA ARG A 54 0.38 -7.76 11.10
C ARG A 54 0.07 -9.25 11.35
N ALA A 55 0.06 -9.67 12.61
CA ALA A 55 -0.24 -11.05 12.99
C ALA A 55 -1.66 -11.48 12.57
N MET A 56 -2.64 -10.58 12.66
CA MET A 56 -4.03 -10.86 12.26
C MET A 56 -4.22 -10.95 10.74
N THR A 57 -3.31 -10.41 9.94
CA THR A 57 -3.52 -10.18 8.51
C THR A 57 -2.37 -10.72 7.63
N LEU A 58 -1.22 -10.06 7.65
CA LEU A 58 -0.08 -10.36 6.78
C LEU A 58 0.57 -11.70 7.12
N ASP A 59 0.71 -12.01 8.40
CA ASP A 59 1.32 -13.26 8.84
C ASP A 59 0.27 -14.39 8.99
N ARG A 60 -1.01 -14.08 8.78
CA ARG A 60 -2.11 -15.05 8.88
C ARG A 60 -2.26 -15.84 7.59
N ALA A 61 -2.20 -17.16 7.69
CA ALA A 61 -2.53 -18.09 6.61
C ALA A 61 -3.96 -18.64 6.77
N LEU A 62 -4.63 -18.90 5.64
CA LEU A 62 -5.88 -19.65 5.59
C LEU A 62 -5.58 -21.05 5.04
N GLY A 63 -6.34 -22.04 5.50
CA GLY A 63 -6.23 -23.41 5.01
C GLY A 63 -6.71 -23.57 3.56
N PRO A 64 -6.39 -24.69 2.90
CA PRO A 64 -6.73 -24.93 1.49
C PRO A 64 -8.25 -24.93 1.23
N ASP A 65 -9.05 -25.32 2.22
CA ASP A 65 -10.52 -25.38 2.11
C ASP A 65 -11.20 -24.07 2.54
N ALA A 66 -10.45 -22.97 2.66
CA ALA A 66 -11.01 -21.69 3.05
C ALA A 66 -11.98 -21.14 1.97
N PRO A 67 -13.15 -20.62 2.36
CA PRO A 67 -14.11 -20.11 1.39
C PRO A 67 -13.57 -18.84 0.71
N GLU A 68 -13.89 -18.67 -0.57
CA GLU A 68 -13.53 -17.50 -1.40
C GLU A 68 -13.84 -16.15 -0.74
N ALA A 69 -14.96 -16.06 -0.01
CA ALA A 69 -15.32 -14.85 0.72
C ALA A 69 -14.32 -14.52 1.84
N ALA A 70 -13.80 -15.53 2.53
CA ALA A 70 -12.79 -15.33 3.57
C ALA A 70 -11.44 -14.93 2.97
N LEU A 71 -11.06 -15.50 1.83
CA LEU A 71 -9.85 -15.12 1.09
C LEU A 71 -9.90 -13.64 0.68
N ARG A 72 -10.98 -13.22 0.00
CA ARG A 72 -11.18 -11.82 -0.41
C ARG A 72 -11.24 -10.86 0.77
N HIS A 73 -11.89 -11.27 1.86
CA HIS A 73 -11.97 -10.45 3.06
C HIS A 73 -10.59 -10.26 3.71
N LEU A 74 -9.80 -11.35 3.83
CA LEU A 74 -8.45 -11.27 4.37
C LEU A 74 -7.54 -10.40 3.48
N GLU A 75 -7.68 -10.50 2.16
CA GLU A 75 -6.89 -9.68 1.24
C GLU A 75 -7.21 -8.18 1.36
N GLY A 76 -8.48 -7.83 1.53
CA GLY A 76 -8.88 -6.45 1.83
C GLY A 76 -8.24 -5.94 3.14
N GLN A 77 -8.17 -6.78 4.18
CA GLN A 77 -7.50 -6.43 5.43
C GLN A 77 -5.98 -6.26 5.24
N ARG A 78 -5.33 -7.13 4.47
CA ARG A 78 -3.89 -7.03 4.17
C ARG A 78 -3.55 -5.74 3.45
N GLN A 79 -4.34 -5.36 2.45
CA GLN A 79 -4.13 -4.11 1.72
C GLN A 79 -4.25 -2.88 2.64
N LEU A 80 -5.22 -2.88 3.55
CA LEU A 80 -5.36 -1.83 4.54
C LEU A 80 -4.13 -1.75 5.46
N VAL A 81 -3.69 -2.89 6.02
CA VAL A 81 -2.53 -2.93 6.92
C VAL A 81 -1.23 -2.54 6.21
N ALA A 82 -1.03 -2.99 4.96
CA ALA A 82 0.10 -2.58 4.13
C ALA A 82 0.11 -1.06 3.89
N THR A 83 -1.06 -0.47 3.63
CA THR A 83 -1.21 0.98 3.45
C THR A 83 -0.83 1.75 4.72
N ILE A 84 -1.28 1.29 5.89
CA ILE A 84 -0.91 1.88 7.19
C ILE A 84 0.61 1.84 7.39
N LEU A 85 1.24 0.69 7.14
CA LEU A 85 2.69 0.53 7.28
C LEU A 85 3.47 1.44 6.32
N ALA A 86 2.99 1.61 5.09
CA ALA A 86 3.58 2.51 4.11
C ALA A 86 3.49 3.98 4.56
N LEU A 87 2.33 4.42 5.05
CA LEU A 87 2.14 5.77 5.60
C LEU A 87 3.03 6.03 6.81
N VAL A 88 3.12 5.08 7.74
CA VAL A 88 4.01 5.18 8.92
C VAL A 88 5.47 5.31 8.48
N THR A 89 5.90 4.51 7.50
CA THR A 89 7.28 4.55 7.01
C THR A 89 7.56 5.87 6.31
N ARG A 90 6.69 6.30 5.39
CA ARG A 90 6.81 7.59 4.69
C ARG A 90 6.89 8.77 5.65
N GLY A 91 6.03 8.80 6.66
CA GLY A 91 5.98 9.88 7.64
C GLY A 91 7.14 9.90 8.63
N ARG A 92 8.00 8.86 8.65
CA ARG A 92 9.25 8.83 9.42
C ARG A 92 10.46 9.28 8.60
N THR A 93 10.38 9.17 7.27
CA THR A 93 11.47 9.51 6.34
C THR A 93 11.37 10.92 5.77
N GLY A 94 10.16 11.50 5.75
CA GLY A 94 9.93 12.91 5.41
C GLY A 94 10.14 13.83 6.61
#